data_AF-A0A0J0ZZI0-F1
#
_entry.id   AF-A0A0J0ZZI0-F1
#
_cell.length_a   1.000
_cell.length_b   1.000
_cell.length_c   1.000
_cell.angle_alpha   90.00
_cell.angle_beta   90.00
_cell.angle_gamma   90.00
#
_symmetry.space_group_name_H-M   'P 1'
#
loop_
_entity.id
_entity.type
_entity.pdbx_description
1 polymer ?
#
loop_
_entity_poly.entity_id
_entity_poly.type
_entity_poly.pdbx_seq_one_letter_code
_entity_poly.pdbx_strand_id
1 'polypeptide(L)'
;MNKKHIIVSIIIGLIVGGLIGAFGYSKTVAKYDAISTACVMVNEAVENQLLTTEQVKTLGELTGTNLKKDYPTVASKFAFSPESLKKASEASNCSQFIVGFNQSK
;
A
#
# COMPACT_ATOMS: atom_id res chain seq x y z
N MET A 1 32.72 24.26 23.90
CA MET A 1 31.99 23.62 22.79
C MET A 1 31.91 24.61 21.64
N ASN A 2 32.59 24.35 20.52
CA ASN A 2 32.70 25.34 19.43
C ASN A 2 31.37 25.48 18.68
N LYS A 3 30.96 26.71 18.33
CA LYS A 3 29.68 27.01 17.62
C LYS A 3 29.46 26.13 16.38
N LYS A 4 30.55 25.76 15.70
CA LYS A 4 30.53 24.85 14.54
C LYS A 4 29.99 23.45 14.87
N HIS A 5 30.30 22.90 16.05
CA HIS A 5 29.79 21.58 16.45
C HIS A 5 28.29 21.59 16.74
N ILE A 6 27.76 22.68 17.30
CA ILE A 6 26.32 22.81 17.57
C ILE A 6 25.53 22.81 16.25
N ILE A 7 25.99 23.59 15.26
CA ILE A 7 25.33 23.67 13.95
C ILE A 7 25.37 22.31 13.24
N VAL A 8 26.51 21.61 13.29
CA VAL A 8 26.64 20.26 12.70
C VAL A 8 25.71 19.27 13.38
N SER A 9 25.63 19.28 14.72
CA SER A 9 24.72 18.40 15.46
C SER A 9 23.24 18.67 15.13
N ILE A 10 22.84 19.93 14.94
CA ILE A 10 21.47 20.29 14.53
C ILE A 10 21.17 19.78 13.13
N ILE A 11 22.10 19.95 12.18
CA ILE A 11 21.92 19.46 10.80
C ILE A 11 21.79 17.94 10.78
N ILE A 12 22.66 17.23 11.51
CA ILE A 12 22.59 15.77 11.62
C ILE A 12 21.27 15.33 12.27
N GLY A 13 20.84 16.00 13.34
CA GLY A 13 19.57 15.72 14.01
C GLY A 13 18.36 15.92 13.09
N LEU A 14 18.35 16.98 12.28
CA LEU A 14 17.30 17.24 11.28
C LEU A 14 17.28 16.19 10.18
N ILE A 15 18.45 15.79 9.67
CA ILE A 15 18.54 14.75 8.63
C ILE A 15 18.05 13.41 9.19
N VAL A 16 18.54 12.99 10.36
CA VAL A 16 18.15 11.71 10.96
C VAL A 16 16.67 11.71 11.36
N GLY A 17 16.20 12.76 12.03
CA GLY A 17 14.79 12.91 12.41
C GLY A 17 13.86 12.97 11.18
N GLY A 18 14.26 13.71 10.15
CA GLY A 18 13.51 13.82 8.89
C GLY A 18 13.43 12.49 8.14
N LEU A 19 14.54 11.74 8.06
CA LEU A 19 14.56 10.41 7.46
C LEU A 19 13.65 9.45 8.22
N ILE A 20 13.80 9.35 9.55
CA ILE A 20 12.97 8.45 10.38
C ILE A 20 11.48 8.81 10.23
N GLY A 21 11.13 10.10 10.28
CA GLY A 21 9.76 10.57 10.09
C GLY A 21 9.19 10.22 8.71
N ALA A 22 9.96 10.44 7.65
CA ALA A 22 9.55 10.12 6.28
C ALA A 22 9.36 8.61 6.06
N PHE A 23 10.27 7.79 6.59
CA PHE A 23 10.16 6.33 6.53
C PHE A 23 8.96 5.80 7.33
N GLY A 24 8.66 6.37 8.49
CA GLY A 24 7.48 6.02 9.29
C GLY A 24 6.16 6.35 8.59
N TYR A 25 6.03 7.57 8.05
CA TYR A 25 4.83 8.00 7.34
C TYR A 25 4.55 7.17 6.08
N SER A 26 5.60 6.95 5.28
CA SER A 26 5.50 6.24 4.00
C SER A 26 5.08 4.78 4.16
N LYS A 27 5.49 4.12 5.26
CA LYS A 27 5.25 2.69 5.47
C LYS A 27 3.87 2.37 6.06
N THR A 28 3.28 3.27 6.85
CA THR A 28 2.07 2.93 7.61
C THR A 28 0.85 3.69 7.13
N VAL A 29 0.89 5.03 7.11
CA VAL A 29 -0.28 5.86 6.77
C VAL A 29 -0.56 5.79 5.27
N ALA A 30 0.45 6.06 4.45
CA ALA A 30 0.28 6.06 3.00
C ALA A 30 -0.11 4.67 2.44
N LYS A 31 0.28 3.60 3.14
CA LYS A 31 -0.12 2.22 2.82
C LYS A 31 -1.58 2.00 3.17
N TYR A 32 -1.98 2.37 4.38
CA TYR A 32 -3.35 2.22 4.85
C TYR A 32 -4.34 2.98 3.96
N ASP A 33 -4.05 4.25 3.64
CA ASP A 33 -4.93 5.09 2.82
C ASP A 33 -5.12 4.51 1.41
N ALA A 34 -4.06 3.99 0.79
CA ALA A 34 -4.16 3.38 -0.53
C ALA A 34 -5.04 2.13 -0.51
N ILE A 35 -4.86 1.27 0.50
CA ILE A 35 -5.62 0.03 0.64
C ILE A 35 -7.08 0.32 0.98
N SER A 36 -7.35 1.19 1.95
CA SER A 36 -8.72 1.55 2.35
C SER A 36 -9.48 2.16 1.18
N THR A 37 -8.86 3.07 0.42
CA THR A 37 -9.45 3.68 -0.78
C THR A 37 -9.80 2.61 -1.82
N ALA A 38 -8.88 1.70 -2.15
CA ALA A 38 -9.14 0.62 -3.10
C ALA A 38 -10.28 -0.29 -2.61
N CYS A 39 -10.29 -0.64 -1.33
CA CYS A 39 -11.29 -1.52 -0.77
C CYS A 39 -12.69 -0.89 -0.73
N VAL A 40 -12.81 0.40 -0.42
CA VAL A 40 -14.08 1.13 -0.52
C VAL A 40 -14.58 1.12 -1.96
N MET A 41 -13.75 1.47 -2.93
CA MET A 41 -14.15 1.47 -4.35
C MET A 41 -14.61 0.10 -4.84
N VAL A 42 -13.90 -0.96 -4.45
CA VAL A 42 -14.25 -2.34 -4.83
C VAL A 42 -15.55 -2.78 -4.17
N ASN A 43 -15.75 -2.47 -2.89
CA ASN A 43 -16.98 -2.82 -2.19
C ASN A 43 -18.18 -2.10 -2.83
N GLU A 44 -18.08 -0.79 -3.06
CA GLU A 44 -19.13 0.00 -3.72
C GLU A 44 -19.44 -0.54 -5.13
N ALA A 45 -18.42 -0.94 -5.88
CA ALA A 45 -18.61 -1.54 -7.19
C ALA A 45 -19.39 -2.87 -7.12
N VAL A 46 -19.14 -3.70 -6.12
CA VAL A 46 -19.89 -4.96 -5.93
C VAL A 46 -21.30 -4.70 -5.41
N GLU A 47 -21.44 -3.82 -4.41
CA GLU A 47 -22.73 -3.47 -3.80
C GLU A 47 -23.71 -2.87 -4.81
N ASN A 48 -23.19 -2.07 -5.76
CA ASN A 48 -23.96 -1.49 -6.85
C ASN A 48 -23.99 -2.35 -8.12
N GLN A 49 -23.63 -3.64 -8.02
CA GLN A 49 -23.71 -4.62 -9.11
C GLN A 49 -22.89 -4.25 -10.37
N LEU A 50 -21.86 -3.41 -10.23
CA LEU A 50 -20.91 -3.08 -11.30
C LEU A 50 -19.90 -4.20 -11.53
N LEU A 51 -19.60 -4.96 -10.49
CA LEU A 51 -18.71 -6.13 -10.52
C LEU A 51 -19.30 -7.27 -9.71
N THR A 52 -19.07 -8.51 -10.15
CA THR A 52 -19.29 -9.68 -9.29
C THR A 52 -18.09 -9.90 -8.37
N THR A 53 -18.30 -10.61 -7.26
CA THR A 53 -17.25 -10.98 -6.32
C THR A 53 -16.10 -11.73 -6.99
N GLU A 54 -16.39 -12.58 -7.98
CA GLU A 54 -15.38 -13.32 -8.74
C GLU A 54 -14.51 -12.38 -9.59
N GLN A 55 -15.13 -11.36 -10.21
CA GLN A 55 -14.44 -10.39 -11.05
C GLN A 55 -13.48 -9.50 -10.24
N VAL A 56 -13.73 -9.31 -8.95
CA VAL A 56 -12.88 -8.49 -8.06
C VAL A 56 -11.45 -9.00 -8.01
N LYS A 57 -11.25 -10.33 -7.95
CA LYS A 57 -9.90 -10.91 -7.91
C LYS A 57 -9.14 -10.65 -9.20
N THR A 58 -9.79 -10.83 -10.35
CA THR A 58 -9.22 -10.53 -11.67
C THR A 58 -8.91 -9.04 -11.81
N LEU A 59 -9.80 -8.16 -11.33
CA LEU A 59 -9.53 -6.72 -11.29
C LEU A 59 -8.28 -6.42 -10.46
N GLY A 60 -8.11 -7.08 -9.32
CA GLY A 60 -6.90 -6.99 -8.50
C GLY A 60 -5.65 -7.34 -9.30
N GLU A 61 -5.64 -8.48 -10.00
CA GLU A 61 -4.52 -8.93 -10.82
C GLU A 61 -4.16 -7.95 -11.95
N LEU A 62 -5.18 -7.46 -12.68
CA LEU A 62 -4.99 -6.48 -13.76
C LEU A 62 -4.45 -5.15 -13.22
N THR A 63 -5.00 -4.68 -12.10
CA THR A 63 -4.55 -3.46 -11.43
C THR A 63 -3.11 -3.62 -10.93
N GLY A 64 -2.78 -4.76 -10.35
CA GLY A 64 -1.43 -5.09 -9.89
C GLY A 64 -0.42 -5.06 -11.03
N THR A 65 -0.75 -5.66 -12.16
CA THR A 65 0.12 -5.70 -13.35
C THR A 65 0.43 -4.28 -13.84
N ASN A 66 -0.59 -3.43 -13.98
CA ASN A 66 -0.41 -2.06 -14.46
C ASN A 66 0.32 -1.19 -13.43
N LEU A 67 -0.06 -1.24 -12.14
CA LEU A 67 0.61 -0.42 -11.12
C LEU A 67 2.06 -0.85 -10.89
N LYS A 68 2.39 -2.14 -10.92
CA LYS A 68 3.79 -2.59 -10.77
C LYS A 68 4.67 -2.08 -11.91
N LYS A 69 4.11 -2.01 -13.12
CA LYS A 69 4.80 -1.51 -14.32
C LYS A 69 4.98 0.01 -14.30
N ASP A 70 3.89 0.75 -14.14
CA ASP A 70 3.89 2.20 -14.39
C ASP A 70 4.01 3.03 -13.11
N TYR A 71 3.67 2.46 -11.94
CA TYR A 71 3.62 3.16 -10.65
C TYR A 71 4.17 2.31 -9.48
N PRO A 72 5.43 1.85 -9.54
CA PRO A 72 5.99 0.89 -8.58
C PRO A 72 5.94 1.38 -7.12
N THR A 73 6.08 2.68 -6.87
CA THR A 73 5.94 3.27 -5.54
C THR A 73 4.54 3.10 -4.97
N VAL A 74 3.50 3.23 -5.80
CA VAL A 74 2.11 2.99 -5.39
C VAL A 74 1.89 1.50 -5.18
N ALA A 75 2.37 0.66 -6.10
CA ALA A 75 2.24 -0.79 -6.01
C ALA A 75 2.88 -1.35 -4.72
N SER A 76 4.00 -0.80 -4.28
CA SER A 76 4.69 -1.23 -3.05
C SER A 76 3.82 -1.14 -1.79
N LYS A 77 2.82 -0.24 -1.77
CA LYS A 77 1.86 -0.10 -0.66
C LYS A 77 0.96 -1.32 -0.53
N PHE A 78 0.65 -1.97 -1.64
CA PHE A 78 -0.19 -3.16 -1.72
C PHE A 78 0.59 -4.48 -1.55
N ALA A 79 1.90 -4.42 -1.30
CA ALA A 79 2.69 -5.63 -1.05
C ALA A 79 2.32 -6.26 0.30
N PHE A 80 1.86 -7.51 0.27
CA PHE A 80 1.57 -8.31 1.46
C PHE A 80 2.44 -9.57 1.49
N SER A 81 2.75 -10.05 2.70
CA SER A 81 3.48 -11.31 2.83
C SER A 81 2.61 -12.50 2.41
N PRO A 82 3.18 -13.59 1.87
CA PRO A 82 2.44 -14.79 1.51
C PRO A 82 1.60 -15.36 2.67
N GLU A 83 2.11 -15.29 3.91
CA GLU A 83 1.42 -15.76 5.10
C GLU A 83 0.19 -14.89 5.43
N SER A 84 0.28 -13.59 5.17
CA SER A 84 -0.84 -12.65 5.35
C SER A 84 -1.93 -12.93 4.31
N LEU A 85 -1.55 -13.21 3.07
CA LEU A 85 -2.48 -13.54 1.98
C LEU A 85 -3.20 -14.88 2.20
N LYS A 86 -2.56 -15.86 2.84
CA LYS A 86 -3.21 -17.13 3.22
C LYS A 86 -4.32 -16.97 4.27
N LYS A 87 -4.31 -15.87 5.02
CA LYS A 87 -5.34 -15.53 6.01
C LYS A 87 -6.43 -14.62 5.45
N ALA A 88 -6.33 -14.26 4.17
CA ALA A 88 -7.31 -13.40 3.51
C ALA A 88 -8.68 -14.09 3.49
N SER A 89 -9.74 -13.35 3.81
CA SER A 89 -11.09 -13.90 3.81
C SER A 89 -11.59 -14.09 2.37
N GLU A 90 -12.08 -15.28 2.06
CA GLU A 90 -12.73 -15.57 0.77
C GLU A 90 -14.04 -14.81 0.60
N ALA A 91 -14.72 -14.49 1.70
CA ALA A 91 -15.98 -13.73 1.71
C ALA A 91 -15.79 -12.20 1.58
N SER A 92 -14.56 -11.69 1.63
CA SER A 92 -14.29 -10.25 1.58
C SER A 92 -13.81 -9.82 0.19
N ASN A 93 -14.58 -8.94 -0.47
CA ASN A 93 -14.23 -8.39 -1.78
C ASN A 93 -12.86 -7.70 -1.74
N CYS A 94 -12.63 -6.83 -0.75
CA CYS A 94 -11.34 -6.20 -0.48
C CYS A 94 -10.20 -7.24 -0.36
N SER A 95 -10.41 -8.33 0.40
CA SER A 95 -9.40 -9.37 0.55
C SER A 95 -9.10 -10.07 -0.79
N GLN A 96 -10.12 -10.38 -1.59
CA GLN A 96 -9.95 -11.00 -2.90
C GLN A 96 -9.25 -10.08 -3.91
N PHE A 97 -9.54 -8.78 -3.87
CA PHE A 97 -8.82 -7.78 -4.66
C PHE A 97 -7.33 -7.77 -4.31
N ILE A 98 -6.99 -7.72 -3.01
CA ILE A 98 -5.60 -7.71 -2.53
C ILE A 98 -4.86 -9.00 -2.88
N VAL A 99 -5.53 -10.15 -2.78
CA VAL A 99 -4.98 -11.44 -3.22
C VAL A 99 -4.66 -11.41 -4.71
N GLY A 100 -5.62 -10.99 -5.55
CA GLY A 100 -5.40 -10.85 -6.99
C GLY A 100 -4.24 -9.90 -7.32
N PHE A 101 -4.19 -8.75 -6.66
CA PHE A 101 -3.11 -7.77 -6.81
C PHE A 101 -1.72 -8.39 -6.55
N ASN A 102 -1.60 -9.17 -5.48
CA ASN A 102 -0.32 -9.79 -5.13
C ASN A 102 0.01 -11.03 -5.98
N GLN A 103 -0.96 -11.59 -6.71
CA GLN A 103 -0.76 -12.64 -7.71
C GLN A 103 -0.34 -12.09 -9.09
N SER A 104 -0.47 -10.78 -9.30
CA SER A 104 -0.09 -10.17 -10.58
C SER A 104 1.39 -10.35 -10.89
N LYS A 105 1.70 -10.56 -12.17
CA LYS A 105 3.08 -10.70 -12.67
C LYS A 105 3.78 -9.35 -12.76
#